data_AF-A0A3M1ZLT4-F1
#
_entry.id   AF-A0A3M1ZLT4-F1
#
_cell.length_a   1.000
_cell.length_b   1.000
_cell.length_c   1.000
_cell.angle_alpha   90.00
_cell.angle_beta   90.00
_cell.angle_gamma   90.00
#
_symmetry.space_group_name_H-M   'P 1'
#
loop_
_entity.id
_entity.type
_entity.pdbx_description
1 polymer ?
#
loop_
_entity_poly.entity_id
_entity_poly.type
_entity_poly.pdbx_seq_one_letter_code
_entity_poly.pdbx_strand_id
1 'polypeptide(L)'
;LAERRARWEAQEWEKLVVKAKKKAAQARRKAQGQPTRLSDIPEAEWQAIPEAKYQRYLPKNDKWKARYKEPAALDTANLPPLPDNWVWATVEMVAEHRLGKMLDKAKNKGDLRPYLRNINVRWFEFDLSDIQEIRVTDDELENVSVKNGDLVVCEGGEPGRCAVWKRPEKIIIQKALHRVRLPPQIIPDFLSYCLAADATSGRLEKYFTGSTIKHFTGQSLRSYIFPLPPLAEQERIVAEVERRLAAARRLEETVAANLRRLARLRQAILKAAFAGEL
;
A
#
# COMPACT_ATOMS: atom_id res chain seq x y z
N LEU A 1 -15.39 -6.15 -10.40
CA LEU A 1 -15.58 -4.80 -11.01
C LEU A 1 -16.71 -4.00 -10.37
N ALA A 2 -17.93 -4.54 -10.28
CA ALA A 2 -19.08 -3.85 -9.66
C ALA A 2 -18.78 -3.31 -8.25
N GLU A 3 -18.18 -4.12 -7.36
CA GLU A 3 -17.82 -3.66 -6.01
C GLU A 3 -16.78 -2.52 -6.02
N ARG A 4 -15.82 -2.54 -6.96
CA ARG A 4 -14.83 -1.45 -7.11
C ARG A 4 -15.55 -0.15 -7.46
N ARG A 5 -16.52 -0.20 -8.38
CA ARG A 5 -17.33 0.95 -8.76
C ARG A 5 -18.16 1.45 -7.57
N ALA A 6 -18.85 0.55 -6.85
CA ALA A 6 -19.61 0.91 -5.66
C ALA A 6 -18.75 1.60 -4.58
N ARG A 7 -17.55 1.07 -4.31
CA ARG A 7 -16.58 1.70 -3.39
C ARG A 7 -16.16 3.09 -3.86
N TRP A 8 -15.84 3.25 -5.15
CA TRP A 8 -15.49 4.56 -5.71
C TRP A 8 -16.67 5.55 -5.61
N GLU A 9 -17.88 5.11 -5.92
CA GLU A 9 -19.08 5.95 -5.84
C GLU A 9 -19.34 6.41 -4.40
N ALA A 10 -19.19 5.52 -3.41
CA ALA A 10 -19.31 5.87 -1.99
C ALA A 10 -18.25 6.89 -1.53
N GLN A 11 -16.98 6.66 -1.88
CA GLN A 11 -15.89 7.59 -1.53
C GLN A 11 -16.06 8.97 -2.19
N GLU A 12 -16.50 9.00 -3.45
CA GLU A 12 -16.67 10.25 -4.17
C GLU A 12 -17.91 11.02 -3.66
N TRP A 13 -18.98 10.31 -3.27
CA TRP A 13 -20.12 10.90 -2.59
C TRP A 13 -19.74 11.54 -1.25
N GLU A 14 -18.93 10.87 -0.43
CA GLU A 14 -18.46 11.42 0.84
C GLU A 14 -17.68 12.73 0.64
N LYS A 15 -16.80 12.80 -0.36
CA LYS A 15 -16.10 14.06 -0.72
C LYS A 15 -17.06 15.16 -1.14
N LEU A 16 -18.11 14.82 -1.90
CA LEU A 16 -19.14 15.77 -2.30
C LEU A 16 -19.92 16.30 -1.10
N VAL A 17 -20.22 15.45 -0.11
CA VAL A 17 -20.84 15.84 1.17
C VAL A 17 -19.93 16.78 1.96
N VAL A 18 -18.64 16.44 2.13
CA VAL A 18 -17.66 17.32 2.81
C VAL A 18 -17.58 18.68 2.11
N LYS A 19 -17.51 18.69 0.77
CA LYS A 19 -17.49 19.93 -0.02
C LYS A 19 -18.78 20.75 0.15
N ALA A 20 -19.94 20.10 0.21
CA ALA A 20 -21.23 20.75 0.43
C ALA A 20 -21.32 21.37 1.83
N LYS A 21 -20.89 20.64 2.87
CA LYS A 21 -20.79 21.15 4.25
C LYS A 21 -19.88 22.37 4.35
N LYS A 22 -18.67 22.29 3.77
CA LYS A 22 -17.72 23.42 3.73
C LYS A 22 -18.32 24.66 3.03
N LYS A 23 -19.05 24.49 1.92
CA LYS A 23 -19.77 25.58 1.23
C LYS A 23 -20.90 26.18 2.07
N ALA A 24 -21.65 25.34 2.80
CA ALA A 24 -22.71 25.80 3.66
C ALA A 24 -22.19 26.61 4.86
N ALA A 25 -21.10 26.15 5.49
CA ALA A 25 -20.39 26.90 6.53
C ALA A 25 -19.87 28.25 6.00
N GLN A 26 -19.26 28.24 4.81
CA GLN A 26 -18.80 29.47 4.14
C GLN A 26 -19.94 30.47 3.93
N ALA A 27 -21.11 30.00 3.48
CA ALA A 27 -22.29 30.86 3.30
C ALA A 27 -22.82 31.41 4.63
N ARG A 28 -22.78 30.62 5.71
CA ARG A 28 -23.16 31.07 7.06
C ARG A 28 -22.24 32.18 7.56
N ARG A 29 -20.92 32.00 7.43
CA ARG A 29 -19.93 33.03 7.78
C ARG A 29 -20.11 34.32 6.99
N LYS A 30 -20.38 34.20 5.69
CA LYS A 30 -20.66 35.35 4.82
C LYS A 30 -21.85 36.17 5.34
N ALA A 31 -22.92 35.50 5.79
CA ALA A 31 -24.08 36.16 6.37
C ALA A 31 -23.79 36.84 7.73
N GLN A 32 -22.77 36.36 8.46
CA GLN A 32 -22.34 36.89 9.76
C GLN A 32 -21.18 37.91 9.66
N GLY A 33 -20.75 38.29 8.45
CA GLY A 33 -19.61 39.19 8.25
C GLY A 33 -18.25 38.60 8.65
N GLN A 34 -18.14 37.28 8.79
CA GLN A 34 -16.92 36.59 9.20
C GLN A 34 -16.03 36.23 8.00
N PRO A 35 -14.72 35.96 8.21
CA PRO A 35 -13.82 35.48 7.16
C PRO A 35 -14.34 34.20 6.46
N THR A 36 -14.44 34.25 5.13
CA THR A 36 -15.07 33.21 4.31
C THR A 36 -14.09 32.30 3.57
N ARG A 37 -12.78 32.48 3.77
CA ARG A 37 -11.78 31.62 3.14
C ARG A 37 -11.94 30.20 3.69
N LEU A 38 -12.01 29.20 2.81
CA LEU A 38 -12.23 27.80 3.20
C LEU A 38 -11.18 27.26 4.18
N SER A 39 -9.93 27.75 4.08
CA SER A 39 -8.85 27.41 5.01
C SER A 39 -9.07 27.91 6.43
N ASP A 40 -9.92 28.92 6.60
CA ASP A 40 -10.11 29.61 7.87
C ASP A 40 -11.35 29.07 8.61
N ILE A 41 -12.07 28.10 8.02
CA ILE A 41 -13.26 27.45 8.58
C ILE A 41 -12.80 26.19 9.33
N PRO A 42 -12.85 26.18 10.68
CA PRO A 42 -12.49 25.02 11.48
C PRO A 42 -13.30 23.79 11.11
N GLU A 43 -12.71 22.62 11.31
CA GLU A 43 -13.36 21.35 11.01
C GLU A 43 -14.66 21.14 11.79
N ALA A 44 -14.62 21.40 13.10
CA ALA A 44 -15.79 21.35 13.96
C ALA A 44 -16.95 22.22 13.44
N GLU A 45 -16.64 23.35 12.78
CA GLU A 45 -17.64 24.26 12.28
C GLU A 45 -18.43 23.68 11.09
N TRP A 46 -17.72 23.17 10.07
CA TRP A 46 -18.40 22.62 8.90
C TRP A 46 -18.96 21.22 9.15
N GLN A 47 -18.36 20.45 10.07
CA GLN A 47 -18.93 19.15 10.48
C GLN A 47 -20.28 19.32 11.17
N ALA A 48 -20.47 20.39 11.95
CA ALA A 48 -21.71 20.69 12.67
C ALA A 48 -22.85 21.25 11.79
N ILE A 49 -22.63 21.43 10.48
CA ILE A 49 -23.69 21.92 9.58
C ILE A 49 -24.77 20.83 9.38
N PRO A 50 -26.06 21.10 9.68
CA PRO A 50 -27.14 20.15 9.44
C PRO A 50 -27.38 19.85 7.94
N GLU A 51 -27.81 18.63 7.60
CA GLU A 51 -28.19 18.19 6.22
C GLU A 51 -28.99 19.26 5.47
N ALA A 52 -30.08 19.74 6.09
CA ALA A 52 -31.00 20.70 5.49
C ALA A 52 -30.33 21.99 5.00
N LYS A 53 -29.16 22.35 5.55
CA LYS A 53 -28.40 23.55 5.15
C LYS A 53 -27.41 23.28 4.02
N TYR A 54 -26.93 22.04 3.86
CA TYR A 54 -25.95 21.71 2.82
C TYR A 54 -26.49 20.94 1.62
N GLN A 55 -27.68 20.34 1.73
CA GLN A 55 -28.30 19.57 0.65
C GLN A 55 -28.38 20.35 -0.68
N ARG A 56 -28.63 21.67 -0.61
CA ARG A 56 -28.65 22.56 -1.79
C ARG A 56 -27.32 22.68 -2.55
N TYR A 57 -26.20 22.29 -1.94
CA TYR A 57 -24.86 22.31 -2.54
C TYR A 57 -24.42 20.94 -3.08
N LEU A 58 -25.20 19.87 -2.84
CA LEU A 58 -24.96 18.56 -3.43
C LEU A 58 -25.31 18.55 -4.94
N PRO A 59 -24.72 17.65 -5.74
CA PRO A 59 -25.13 17.47 -7.12
C PRO A 59 -26.62 17.14 -7.22
N LYS A 60 -27.33 17.78 -8.15
CA LYS A 60 -28.76 17.54 -8.39
C LYS A 60 -29.03 16.28 -9.22
N ASN A 61 -27.99 15.65 -9.78
CA ASN A 61 -28.08 14.47 -10.64
C ASN A 61 -26.79 13.65 -10.57
N ASP A 62 -26.83 12.46 -11.18
CA ASP A 62 -25.76 11.48 -11.18
C ASP A 62 -24.65 11.75 -12.21
N LYS A 63 -24.57 12.95 -12.80
CA LYS A 63 -23.50 13.30 -13.76
C LYS A 63 -22.09 13.14 -13.16
N TRP A 64 -21.95 13.20 -11.85
CA TRP A 64 -20.68 12.96 -11.16
C TRP A 64 -20.18 11.52 -11.32
N LYS A 65 -21.07 10.53 -11.48
CA LYS A 65 -20.72 9.11 -11.69
C LYS A 65 -20.01 8.88 -13.03
N ALA A 66 -20.26 9.73 -14.03
CA ALA A 66 -19.59 9.66 -15.34
C ALA A 66 -18.07 9.94 -15.27
N ARG A 67 -17.55 10.41 -14.13
CA ARG A 67 -16.11 10.54 -13.90
C ARG A 67 -15.42 9.21 -13.63
N TYR A 68 -16.17 8.18 -13.26
CA TYR A 68 -15.62 6.84 -13.07
C TYR A 68 -15.15 6.28 -14.42
N LYS A 69 -13.90 5.83 -14.43
CA LYS A 69 -13.36 5.07 -15.55
C LYS A 69 -13.26 3.61 -15.14
N GLU A 70 -13.95 2.77 -15.90
CA GLU A 70 -13.85 1.33 -15.74
C GLU A 70 -12.46 0.88 -16.19
N PRO A 71 -11.83 -0.09 -15.51
CA PRO A 71 -10.54 -0.64 -15.93
C PRO A 71 -10.62 -1.16 -17.36
N ALA A 72 -9.55 -1.00 -18.12
CA ALA A 72 -9.48 -1.56 -19.47
C ALA A 72 -9.66 -3.08 -19.44
N ALA A 73 -10.26 -3.63 -20.50
CA ALA A 73 -10.32 -5.07 -20.67
C ALA A 73 -8.90 -5.65 -20.73
N LEU A 74 -8.73 -6.81 -20.12
CA LEU A 74 -7.44 -7.50 -20.10
C LEU A 74 -7.23 -8.19 -21.46
N ASP A 75 -6.07 -7.95 -22.08
CA ASP A 75 -5.62 -8.76 -23.21
C ASP A 75 -5.02 -10.07 -22.70
N THR A 76 -5.70 -11.18 -22.96
CA THR A 76 -5.28 -12.53 -22.56
C THR A 76 -4.63 -13.33 -23.68
N ALA A 77 -4.46 -12.77 -24.89
CA ALA A 77 -4.09 -13.53 -26.08
C ALA A 77 -2.74 -14.27 -25.94
N ASN A 78 -1.80 -13.70 -25.18
CA ASN A 78 -0.46 -14.25 -24.96
C ASN A 78 -0.24 -14.76 -23.54
N LEU A 79 -1.31 -15.00 -22.78
CA LEU A 79 -1.21 -15.52 -21.41
C LEU A 79 -1.33 -17.05 -21.40
N PRO A 80 -0.61 -17.73 -20.49
CA PRO A 80 -0.72 -19.18 -20.39
C PRO A 80 -2.12 -19.59 -19.91
N PRO A 81 -2.56 -20.82 -20.24
CA PRO A 81 -3.83 -21.35 -19.75
C PRO A 81 -3.82 -21.42 -18.22
N LEU A 82 -4.98 -21.19 -17.63
CA LEU A 82 -5.18 -21.28 -16.19
C LEU A 82 -5.99 -22.54 -15.84
N PRO A 83 -5.87 -23.04 -14.60
CA PRO A 83 -6.78 -24.06 -14.09
C PRO A 83 -8.24 -23.59 -14.09
N ASP A 84 -9.17 -24.53 -14.01
CA ASP A 84 -10.60 -24.23 -13.91
C ASP A 84 -10.89 -23.30 -12.72
N ASN A 85 -11.78 -22.33 -12.94
CA ASN A 85 -12.20 -21.30 -11.97
C ASN A 85 -11.14 -20.24 -11.61
N TRP A 86 -9.96 -20.27 -12.21
CA TRP A 86 -9.00 -19.19 -12.10
C TRP A 86 -9.27 -18.15 -13.20
N VAL A 87 -9.01 -16.89 -12.88
CA VAL A 87 -9.11 -15.79 -13.86
C VAL A 87 -7.85 -14.98 -13.86
N TRP A 88 -7.52 -14.37 -15.00
CA TRP A 88 -6.51 -13.33 -15.01
C TRP A 88 -7.11 -12.00 -14.53
N ALA A 89 -6.38 -11.28 -13.70
CA ALA A 89 -6.78 -9.97 -13.20
C ALA A 89 -5.60 -8.99 -13.25
N THR A 90 -5.93 -7.69 -13.27
CA THR A 90 -4.94 -6.64 -13.00
C THR A 90 -5.15 -6.01 -11.64
N VAL A 91 -4.10 -5.38 -11.11
CA VAL A 91 -4.21 -4.57 -9.87
C VAL A 91 -5.26 -3.47 -10.05
N GLU A 92 -5.37 -2.85 -11.23
CA GLU A 92 -6.39 -1.84 -11.50
C GLU A 92 -7.83 -2.36 -11.35
N MET A 93 -8.07 -3.61 -11.76
CA MET A 93 -9.39 -4.23 -11.69
C MET A 93 -9.86 -4.49 -10.27
N VAL A 94 -8.92 -4.82 -9.37
CA VAL A 94 -9.27 -5.34 -8.05
C VAL A 94 -8.99 -4.38 -6.90
N ALA A 95 -7.95 -3.54 -7.00
CA ALA A 95 -7.44 -2.78 -5.87
C ALA A 95 -7.63 -1.27 -6.00
N GLU A 96 -7.69 -0.60 -4.85
CA GLU A 96 -7.41 0.84 -4.77
C GLU A 96 -5.90 1.04 -4.66
N HIS A 97 -5.33 1.79 -5.61
CA HIS A 97 -3.90 2.11 -5.62
C HIS A 97 -3.65 3.61 -5.43
N ARG A 98 -2.69 3.94 -4.54
CA ARG A 98 -2.18 5.30 -4.33
C ARG A 98 -0.67 5.31 -4.08
N LEU A 99 -0.03 6.40 -4.48
CA LEU A 99 1.33 6.73 -4.08
C LEU A 99 1.35 7.45 -2.73
N GLY A 100 2.45 7.29 -2.00
CA GLY A 100 2.67 8.00 -0.74
C GLY A 100 2.99 9.49 -0.90
N LYS A 101 3.32 10.12 0.23
CA LYS A 101 3.55 11.56 0.33
C LYS A 101 4.92 11.97 -0.21
N MET A 102 4.95 13.04 -1.00
CA MET A 102 6.20 13.65 -1.46
C MET A 102 6.87 14.43 -0.32
N LEU A 103 8.18 14.20 -0.14
CA LEU A 103 9.00 14.99 0.77
C LEU A 103 9.27 16.36 0.13
N ASP A 104 8.69 17.40 0.74
CA ASP A 104 8.90 18.79 0.37
C ASP A 104 8.79 19.62 1.65
N LYS A 105 9.93 19.92 2.29
CA LYS A 105 9.97 20.60 3.59
C LYS A 105 9.28 21.97 3.58
N ALA A 106 9.27 22.66 2.45
CA ALA A 106 8.62 23.97 2.32
C ALA A 106 7.09 23.85 2.27
N LYS A 107 6.56 22.73 1.75
CA LYS A 107 5.12 22.53 1.55
C LYS A 107 4.47 21.61 2.57
N ASN A 108 5.21 20.68 3.18
CA ASN A 108 4.66 19.73 4.13
C ASN A 108 4.32 20.44 5.45
N LYS A 109 3.03 20.40 5.82
CA LYS A 109 2.45 21.02 7.01
C LYS A 109 1.77 19.95 7.87
N GLY A 110 1.31 20.35 9.05
CA GLY A 110 0.69 19.48 10.03
C GLY A 110 1.71 18.87 10.99
N ASP A 111 1.28 17.81 11.66
CA ASP A 111 2.04 17.18 12.72
C ASP A 111 3.12 16.25 12.17
N LEU A 112 4.22 16.09 12.92
CA LEU A 112 5.20 15.05 12.65
C LEU A 112 4.55 13.69 12.90
N ARG A 113 4.69 12.80 11.91
CA ARG A 113 4.18 11.44 11.93
C ARG A 113 5.22 10.49 11.34
N PRO A 114 5.38 9.28 11.88
CA PRO A 114 6.31 8.28 11.36
C PRO A 114 5.92 7.85 9.94
N TYR A 115 6.91 7.60 9.09
CA TYR A 115 6.68 7.14 7.72
C TYR A 115 7.67 6.06 7.26
N LEU A 116 7.18 5.21 6.35
CA LEU A 116 7.96 4.18 5.67
C LEU A 116 8.62 4.72 4.41
N ARG A 117 9.85 4.27 4.18
CA ARG A 117 10.66 4.45 2.96
C ARG A 117 10.96 3.10 2.31
N ASN A 118 11.55 3.10 1.12
CA ASN A 118 11.93 1.85 0.41
C ASN A 118 12.83 0.94 1.24
N ILE A 119 13.68 1.50 2.10
CA ILE A 119 14.58 0.70 2.96
C ILE A 119 13.82 -0.06 4.05
N ASN A 120 12.64 0.43 4.45
CA ASN A 120 11.82 -0.18 5.48
C ASN A 120 10.98 -1.34 4.95
N VAL A 121 10.78 -1.42 3.62
CA VAL A 121 9.98 -2.48 3.00
C VAL A 121 10.91 -3.55 2.48
N ARG A 122 10.80 -4.77 3.01
CA ARG A 122 11.49 -5.98 2.54
C ARG A 122 10.45 -6.92 1.94
N TRP A 123 10.89 -8.03 1.34
CA TRP A 123 9.95 -9.05 0.91
C TRP A 123 9.27 -9.64 2.14
N PHE A 124 7.94 -9.49 2.20
CA PHE A 124 7.06 -10.08 3.22
C PHE A 124 7.18 -9.49 4.64
N GLU A 125 8.06 -8.53 4.88
CA GLU A 125 8.25 -7.92 6.19
C GLU A 125 8.67 -6.44 6.12
N PHE A 126 8.67 -5.79 7.28
CA PHE A 126 9.12 -4.41 7.43
C PHE A 126 10.28 -4.31 8.42
N ASP A 127 11.35 -3.63 8.01
CA ASP A 127 12.42 -3.18 8.89
C ASP A 127 12.06 -1.81 9.47
N LEU A 128 11.74 -1.80 10.77
CA LEU A 128 11.32 -0.60 11.50
C LEU A 128 12.43 -0.05 12.42
N SER A 129 13.66 -0.52 12.27
CA SER A 129 14.80 -0.07 13.10
C SER A 129 15.19 1.40 12.84
N ASP A 130 14.95 1.89 11.62
CA ASP A 130 15.19 3.28 11.20
C ASP A 130 13.92 3.89 10.58
N ILE A 131 13.08 4.49 11.45
CA ILE A 131 11.88 5.22 11.08
C ILE A 131 12.11 6.73 11.22
N GLN A 132 11.73 7.46 10.17
CA GLN A 132 11.77 8.92 10.15
C GLN A 132 10.37 9.51 10.24
N GLU A 133 10.30 10.82 10.43
CA GLU A 133 9.03 11.56 10.50
C GLU A 133 8.86 12.55 9.35
N ILE A 134 7.61 12.77 8.96
CA ILE A 134 7.19 13.75 7.97
C ILE A 134 5.97 14.51 8.49
N ARG A 135 5.88 15.81 8.13
CA ARG A 135 4.70 16.62 8.46
C ARG A 135 3.50 16.26 7.60
N VAL A 136 2.40 15.86 8.22
CA VAL A 136 1.14 15.49 7.54
C VAL A 136 -0.03 16.17 8.24
N THR A 137 -0.94 16.77 7.47
CA THR A 137 -2.20 17.30 8.02
C THR A 137 -3.23 16.18 8.13
N ASP A 138 -4.20 16.30 9.03
CA ASP A 138 -5.22 15.26 9.21
C ASP A 138 -6.02 14.95 7.93
N ASP A 139 -6.32 15.98 7.12
CA ASP A 139 -6.95 15.87 5.80
C ASP A 139 -6.16 15.01 4.79
N GLU A 140 -4.85 14.83 4.99
CA GLU A 140 -3.99 14.04 4.10
C GLU A 140 -3.90 12.57 4.55
N LEU A 141 -4.15 12.27 5.83
CA LEU A 141 -3.84 10.98 6.46
C LEU A 141 -4.45 9.81 5.70
N GLU A 142 -5.74 9.87 5.36
CA GLU A 142 -6.40 8.76 4.66
C GLU A 142 -5.80 8.50 3.26
N ASN A 143 -5.16 9.50 2.66
CA ASN A 143 -4.60 9.39 1.32
C ASN A 143 -3.16 8.88 1.30
N VAL A 144 -2.39 9.13 2.36
CA VAL A 144 -0.95 8.83 2.42
C VAL A 144 -0.58 7.80 3.49
N SER A 145 -1.55 7.31 4.25
CA SER A 145 -1.35 6.23 5.23
C SER A 145 -1.73 4.86 4.68
N VAL A 146 -1.14 3.84 5.28
CA VAL A 146 -1.51 2.44 5.14
C VAL A 146 -2.13 1.95 6.45
N LYS A 147 -3.05 0.99 6.35
CA LYS A 147 -3.70 0.33 7.48
C LYS A 147 -3.54 -1.18 7.40
N ASN A 148 -3.95 -1.89 8.45
CA ASN A 148 -3.91 -3.35 8.47
C ASN A 148 -4.54 -3.95 7.19
N GLY A 149 -3.81 -4.85 6.53
CA GLY A 149 -4.21 -5.52 5.29
C GLY A 149 -3.83 -4.78 4.01
N ASP A 150 -3.31 -3.56 4.08
CA ASP A 150 -2.77 -2.88 2.89
C ASP A 150 -1.45 -3.52 2.47
N LEU A 151 -1.30 -3.78 1.17
CA LEU A 151 -0.02 -4.18 0.57
C LEU A 151 0.80 -2.93 0.23
N VAL A 152 2.05 -2.89 0.66
CA VAL A 152 2.99 -1.79 0.40
C VAL A 152 4.04 -2.27 -0.59
N VAL A 153 4.16 -1.58 -1.74
CA VAL A 153 5.05 -1.98 -2.85
C VAL A 153 6.07 -0.88 -3.14
N CYS A 154 7.34 -1.23 -3.33
CA CYS A 154 8.40 -0.31 -3.72
C CYS A 154 8.28 0.12 -5.19
N GLU A 155 8.30 1.42 -5.44
CA GLU A 155 8.41 1.99 -6.80
C GLU A 155 9.84 1.85 -7.36
N GLY A 156 10.85 2.01 -6.50
CA GLY A 156 12.26 2.09 -6.89
C GLY A 156 13.20 1.40 -5.89
N GLY A 157 14.51 1.41 -6.19
CA GLY A 157 15.54 0.72 -5.41
C GLY A 157 15.55 -0.79 -5.72
N GLU A 158 14.49 -1.48 -5.30
CA GLU A 158 14.15 -2.83 -5.75
C GLU A 158 12.67 -2.84 -6.16
N PRO A 159 12.36 -2.42 -7.40
CA PRO A 159 10.98 -2.22 -7.83
C PRO A 159 10.16 -3.52 -7.73
N GLY A 160 8.96 -3.42 -7.15
CA GLY A 160 8.10 -4.60 -6.91
C GLY A 160 8.24 -5.24 -5.54
N ARG A 161 9.35 -4.98 -4.81
CA ARG A 161 9.52 -5.47 -3.44
C ARG A 161 8.37 -5.01 -2.55
N CYS A 162 7.75 -5.93 -1.85
CA CYS A 162 6.53 -5.62 -1.11
C CYS A 162 6.31 -6.46 0.14
N ALA A 163 5.48 -5.92 1.04
CA ALA A 163 5.02 -6.58 2.25
C ALA A 163 3.62 -6.11 2.62
N VAL A 164 2.87 -6.98 3.30
CA VAL A 164 1.52 -6.67 3.82
C VAL A 164 1.64 -6.05 5.20
N TRP A 165 1.04 -4.88 5.40
CA TRP A 165 1.02 -4.23 6.69
C TRP A 165 0.07 -4.98 7.63
N LYS A 166 0.60 -5.76 8.57
CA LYS A 166 -0.16 -6.61 9.52
C LYS A 166 -0.14 -6.04 10.95
N ARG A 167 -0.25 -4.72 11.08
CA ARG A 167 -0.23 -4.01 12.37
C ARG A 167 -1.49 -3.14 12.54
N PRO A 168 -2.00 -2.95 13.77
CA PRO A 168 -3.22 -2.18 13.99
C PRO A 168 -3.03 -0.67 13.76
N GLU A 169 -1.81 -0.15 13.94
CA GLU A 169 -1.50 1.26 13.78
C GLU A 169 -1.46 1.64 12.30
N LYS A 170 -1.95 2.84 11.97
CA LYS A 170 -1.71 3.44 10.66
C LYS A 170 -0.29 4.00 10.60
N ILE A 171 0.36 3.90 9.44
CA ILE A 171 1.66 4.53 9.18
C ILE A 171 1.66 5.26 7.84
N ILE A 172 2.41 6.35 7.74
CA ILE A 172 2.54 7.12 6.50
C ILE A 172 3.50 6.39 5.56
N ILE A 173 3.29 6.51 4.25
CA ILE A 173 4.24 6.03 3.24
C ILE A 173 4.80 7.20 2.42
N GLN A 174 6.08 7.15 2.09
CA GLN A 174 6.71 8.10 1.17
C GLN A 174 6.24 7.87 -0.28
N LYS A 175 6.35 8.88 -1.15
CA LYS A 175 6.06 8.78 -2.60
C LYS A 175 6.84 7.67 -3.32
N ALA A 176 7.92 7.13 -2.75
CA ALA A 176 8.64 6.00 -3.33
C ALA A 176 7.94 4.64 -3.10
N LEU A 177 6.83 4.63 -2.37
CA LEU A 177 6.03 3.46 -2.05
C LEU A 177 4.60 3.62 -2.59
N HIS A 178 4.05 2.50 -3.03
CA HIS A 178 2.66 2.33 -3.40
C HIS A 178 1.88 1.68 -2.26
N ARG A 179 0.68 2.19 -1.99
CA ARG A 179 -0.37 1.48 -1.27
C ARG A 179 -1.27 0.77 -2.26
N VAL A 180 -1.48 -0.53 -2.04
CA VAL A 180 -2.45 -1.36 -2.76
C VAL A 180 -3.43 -1.93 -1.73
N ARG A 181 -4.67 -1.46 -1.78
CA ARG A 181 -5.75 -1.87 -0.86
C ARG A 181 -6.72 -2.79 -1.60
N LEU A 182 -6.71 -4.05 -1.19
CA LEU A 182 -7.50 -5.12 -1.80
C LEU A 182 -8.86 -5.28 -1.11
N PRO A 183 -9.86 -5.83 -1.82
CA PRO A 183 -11.14 -6.18 -1.21
C PRO A 183 -11.03 -7.50 -0.43
N PRO A 184 -11.99 -7.81 0.45
CA PRO A 184 -11.92 -9.00 1.31
C PRO A 184 -11.78 -10.34 0.57
N GLN A 185 -12.19 -10.40 -0.70
CA GLN A 185 -12.13 -11.62 -1.52
C GLN A 185 -10.73 -11.89 -2.09
N ILE A 186 -9.75 -11.03 -1.83
CA ILE A 186 -8.38 -11.18 -2.31
C ILE A 186 -7.41 -11.02 -1.16
N ILE A 187 -6.61 -12.07 -0.94
CA ILE A 187 -5.62 -12.11 0.13
C ILE A 187 -4.40 -11.27 -0.29
N PRO A 188 -4.01 -10.22 0.47
CA PRO A 188 -2.86 -9.39 0.12
C PRO A 188 -1.54 -10.15 0.00
N ASP A 189 -1.33 -11.16 0.86
CA ASP A 189 -0.14 -12.02 0.82
C ASP A 189 -0.06 -12.81 -0.50
N PHE A 190 -1.20 -13.25 -1.04
CA PHE A 190 -1.23 -13.96 -2.33
C PHE A 190 -0.69 -13.07 -3.46
N LEU A 191 -1.15 -11.81 -3.55
CA LEU A 191 -0.61 -10.85 -4.53
C LEU A 191 0.88 -10.56 -4.28
N SER A 192 1.29 -10.47 -3.00
CA SER A 192 2.71 -10.29 -2.64
C SER A 192 3.57 -11.45 -3.14
N TYR A 193 3.11 -12.69 -3.04
CA TYR A 193 3.82 -13.85 -3.58
C TYR A 193 3.85 -13.89 -5.10
N CYS A 194 2.77 -13.49 -5.78
CA CYS A 194 2.80 -13.36 -7.24
C CYS A 194 3.86 -12.34 -7.68
N LEU A 195 3.92 -11.17 -7.03
CA LEU A 195 4.92 -10.15 -7.31
C LEU A 195 6.34 -10.66 -7.06
N ALA A 196 6.57 -11.38 -5.96
CA ALA A 196 7.86 -11.96 -5.66
C ALA A 196 8.28 -13.01 -6.70
N ALA A 197 7.35 -13.91 -7.09
CA ALA A 197 7.61 -14.93 -8.10
C ALA A 197 7.97 -14.30 -9.45
N ASP A 198 7.25 -13.27 -9.87
CA ASP A 198 7.51 -12.55 -11.13
C ASP A 198 8.79 -11.71 -11.07
N ALA A 199 9.13 -11.16 -9.91
CA ALA A 199 10.41 -10.48 -9.69
C ALA A 199 11.57 -11.47 -9.82
N THR A 200 11.51 -12.62 -9.14
CA THR A 200 12.56 -13.65 -9.19
C THR A 200 12.71 -14.26 -10.57
N SER A 201 11.62 -14.44 -11.32
CA SER A 201 11.68 -14.99 -12.69
C SER A 201 12.02 -13.94 -13.76
N GLY A 202 12.23 -12.67 -13.40
CA GLY A 202 12.44 -11.56 -14.33
C GLY A 202 11.19 -11.13 -15.13
N ARG A 203 10.02 -11.74 -14.89
CA ARG A 203 8.76 -11.38 -15.58
C ARG A 203 8.27 -10.00 -15.20
N LEU A 204 8.65 -9.50 -14.02
CA LEU A 204 8.26 -8.17 -13.56
C LEU A 204 8.98 -7.05 -14.32
N GLU A 205 10.14 -7.33 -14.94
CA GLU A 205 10.96 -6.31 -15.60
C GLU A 205 10.26 -5.60 -16.76
N LYS A 206 9.36 -6.30 -17.46
CA LYS A 206 8.59 -5.73 -18.58
C LYS A 206 7.67 -4.58 -18.16
N TYR A 207 7.37 -4.46 -16.86
CA TYR A 207 6.56 -3.38 -16.33
C TYR A 207 7.41 -2.17 -15.90
N PHE A 208 8.73 -2.30 -15.82
CA PHE A 208 9.58 -1.22 -15.36
C PHE A 208 9.82 -0.17 -16.44
N THR A 209 9.88 1.09 -16.02
CA THR A 209 10.27 2.23 -16.86
C THR A 209 11.64 2.73 -16.45
N GLY A 210 12.33 3.40 -17.37
CA GLY A 210 13.67 3.95 -17.14
C GLY A 210 14.77 2.95 -17.47
N SER A 211 15.78 3.40 -18.22
CA SER A 211 16.89 2.57 -18.69
C SER A 211 17.96 2.36 -17.60
N THR A 212 18.37 3.44 -16.93
CA THR A 212 19.44 3.40 -15.91
C THR A 212 18.88 3.10 -14.51
N ILE A 213 17.75 3.71 -14.15
CA ILE A 213 17.07 3.47 -12.88
C ILE A 213 15.69 2.92 -13.19
N LYS A 214 15.51 1.63 -12.92
CA LYS A 214 14.24 0.93 -13.10
C LYS A 214 13.23 1.43 -12.07
N HIS A 215 12.03 1.77 -12.54
CA HIS A 215 10.90 2.18 -11.71
C HIS A 215 9.65 1.38 -12.04
N PHE A 216 8.96 0.89 -11.03
CA PHE A 216 7.66 0.25 -11.16
C PHE A 216 6.55 1.28 -10.93
N THR A 217 6.36 2.17 -11.91
CA THR A 217 5.48 3.33 -11.76
C THR A 217 4.05 2.96 -11.37
N GLY A 218 3.29 3.91 -10.83
CA GLY A 218 1.88 3.68 -10.49
C GLY A 218 0.99 3.28 -11.69
N GLN A 219 1.39 3.61 -12.92
CA GLN A 219 0.70 3.13 -14.12
C GLN A 219 1.06 1.68 -14.41
N SER A 220 2.35 1.35 -14.34
CA SER A 220 2.86 -0.02 -14.51
C SER A 220 2.29 -0.99 -13.47
N LEU A 221 2.22 -0.58 -12.20
CA LEU A 221 1.65 -1.40 -11.13
C LEU A 221 0.17 -1.66 -11.37
N ARG A 222 -0.59 -0.67 -11.85
CA ARG A 222 -2.01 -0.85 -12.21
C ARG A 222 -2.21 -1.88 -13.32
N SER A 223 -1.32 -1.92 -14.31
CA SER A 223 -1.39 -2.87 -15.41
C SER A 223 -0.78 -4.24 -15.11
N TYR A 224 -0.20 -4.45 -13.92
CA TYR A 224 0.36 -5.74 -13.53
C TYR A 224 -0.71 -6.84 -13.55
N ILE A 225 -0.47 -7.84 -14.40
CA ILE A 225 -1.36 -8.99 -14.62
C ILE A 225 -0.90 -10.14 -13.72
N PHE A 226 -1.84 -10.76 -13.01
CA PHE A 226 -1.58 -11.93 -12.16
C PHE A 226 -2.76 -12.91 -12.18
N PRO A 227 -2.51 -14.21 -11.92
CA PRO A 227 -3.58 -15.19 -11.84
C PRO A 227 -4.33 -15.03 -10.52
N LEU A 228 -5.66 -15.01 -10.55
CA LEU A 228 -6.51 -14.85 -9.38
C LEU A 228 -7.41 -16.09 -9.22
N PRO A 229 -7.08 -16.99 -8.29
CA PRO A 229 -7.92 -18.12 -7.95
C PRO A 229 -9.11 -17.75 -7.03
N PRO A 230 -10.08 -18.65 -6.85
CA PRO A 230 -11.10 -18.52 -5.81
C PRO A 230 -10.49 -18.36 -4.41
N LEU A 231 -11.20 -17.71 -3.49
CA LEU A 231 -10.68 -17.35 -2.17
C LEU A 231 -10.12 -18.56 -1.39
N ALA A 232 -10.84 -19.68 -1.35
CA ALA A 232 -10.39 -20.89 -0.65
C ALA A 232 -9.05 -21.43 -1.19
N GLU A 233 -8.82 -21.27 -2.50
CA GLU A 233 -7.58 -21.70 -3.15
C GLU A 233 -6.45 -20.70 -2.89
N GLN A 234 -6.75 -19.39 -2.82
CA GLN A 234 -5.79 -18.39 -2.33
C GLN A 234 -5.33 -18.71 -0.90
N GLU A 235 -6.26 -19.05 0.01
CA GLU A 235 -5.95 -19.44 1.40
C GLU A 235 -5.03 -20.65 1.45
N ARG A 236 -5.34 -21.69 0.67
CA ARG A 236 -4.53 -22.92 0.58
C ARG A 236 -3.11 -22.64 0.08
N ILE A 237 -2.98 -21.84 -0.97
CA ILE A 237 -1.68 -21.46 -1.54
C ILE A 237 -0.87 -20.65 -0.53
N VAL A 238 -1.48 -19.63 0.09
CA VAL A 238 -0.82 -18.78 1.09
C VAL A 238 -0.34 -19.60 2.28
N ALA A 239 -1.18 -20.51 2.80
CA ALA A 239 -0.81 -21.38 3.91
C ALA A 239 0.40 -22.28 3.57
N GLU A 240 0.45 -22.84 2.36
CA GLU A 240 1.56 -23.70 1.93
C GLU A 240 2.85 -22.90 1.71
N VAL A 241 2.76 -21.70 1.15
CA VAL A 241 3.92 -20.81 0.97
C VAL A 241 4.47 -20.38 2.33
N GLU A 242 3.61 -19.91 3.25
CA GLU A 242 4.02 -19.53 4.62
C GLU A 242 4.67 -20.71 5.36
N ARG A 243 4.10 -21.91 5.24
CA ARG A 243 4.67 -23.12 5.86
C ARG A 243 6.10 -23.38 5.38
N ARG A 244 6.37 -23.22 4.08
CA ARG A 244 7.70 -23.40 3.49
C ARG A 244 8.67 -22.29 3.87
N LEU A 245 8.22 -21.03 3.84
CA LEU A 245 9.03 -19.88 4.25
C LEU A 245 9.41 -19.97 5.74
N ALA A 246 8.48 -20.39 6.59
CA ALA A 246 8.76 -20.61 8.01
C ALA A 246 9.81 -21.73 8.22
N ALA A 247 9.74 -22.82 7.46
CA ALA A 247 10.75 -23.88 7.51
C ALA A 247 12.13 -23.37 7.05
N ALA A 248 12.18 -22.57 5.98
CA ALA A 248 13.42 -21.96 5.48
C ALA A 248 14.06 -21.03 6.52
N ARG A 249 13.28 -20.14 7.15
CA ARG A 249 13.76 -19.23 8.20
C ARG A 249 14.36 -19.99 9.38
N ARG A 250 13.71 -21.07 9.86
CA ARG A 250 14.25 -21.92 10.94
C ARG A 250 15.58 -22.57 10.58
N LEU A 251 15.74 -22.96 9.32
CA LEU A 251 16.99 -23.52 8.82
C LEU A 251 18.09 -22.47 8.80
N GLU A 252 17.81 -21.26 8.30
CA GLU A 252 18.74 -20.12 8.30
C GLU A 252 19.21 -19.78 9.72
N GLU A 253 18.29 -19.70 10.68
CA GLU A 253 18.60 -19.48 12.10
C GLU A 253 19.53 -20.56 12.68
N THR A 254 19.26 -21.82 12.34
CA THR A 254 20.08 -22.97 12.77
C THR A 254 21.49 -22.89 12.20
N VAL A 255 21.61 -22.60 10.90
CA VAL A 255 22.90 -22.42 10.23
C VAL A 255 23.69 -21.27 10.86
N ALA A 256 23.04 -20.12 11.09
CA ALA A 256 23.68 -18.95 11.70
C ALA A 256 24.17 -19.25 13.13
N ALA A 257 23.39 -19.99 13.92
CA ALA A 257 23.78 -20.42 15.26
C ALA A 257 25.00 -21.36 15.23
N ASN A 258 25.02 -22.32 14.31
CA ASN A 258 26.12 -23.26 14.15
C ASN A 258 27.42 -22.57 13.70
N LEU A 259 27.34 -21.59 12.80
CA LEU A 259 28.49 -20.78 12.40
C LEU A 259 29.09 -20.00 13.58
N ARG A 260 28.25 -19.39 14.43
CA ARG A 260 28.71 -18.73 15.66
C ARG A 260 29.36 -19.71 16.63
N ARG A 261 28.83 -20.93 16.76
CA ARG A 261 29.39 -21.99 17.61
C ARG A 261 30.75 -22.46 17.09
N LEU A 262 30.89 -22.70 15.78
CA LEU A 262 32.15 -23.08 15.15
C LEU A 262 33.25 -22.03 15.38
N ALA A 263 32.92 -20.73 15.24
CA ALA A 263 33.86 -19.65 15.49
C ALA A 263 34.38 -19.66 16.94
N ARG A 264 33.49 -19.86 17.92
CA ARG A 264 33.86 -19.96 19.34
C ARG A 264 34.70 -21.20 19.66
N LEU A 265 34.32 -22.36 19.12
CA LEU A 265 35.07 -23.60 19.31
C LEU A 265 36.48 -23.49 18.73
N ARG A 266 36.63 -22.90 17.54
CA ARG A 266 37.94 -22.64 16.93
C ARG A 266 38.81 -21.76 17.82
N GLN A 267 38.27 -20.69 18.39
CA GLN A 267 38.99 -19.84 19.33
C GLN A 267 39.39 -20.59 20.60
N ALA A 268 38.51 -21.43 21.15
CA ALA A 268 38.80 -22.23 22.34
C ALA A 268 39.92 -23.27 22.08
N ILE A 269 39.88 -23.98 20.96
CA ILE A 269 40.91 -24.95 20.56
C ILE A 269 42.26 -24.26 20.36
N LEU A 270 42.30 -23.13 19.65
CA LEU A 270 43.54 -22.38 19.47
C LEU A 270 44.10 -21.91 20.82
N LYS A 271 43.23 -21.39 21.70
CA LYS A 271 43.64 -20.97 23.04
C LYS A 271 44.23 -22.13 23.84
N ALA A 272 43.57 -23.29 23.85
CA ALA A 272 44.05 -24.48 24.56
C ALA A 272 45.37 -25.01 23.95
N ALA A 273 45.52 -25.01 22.62
CA ALA A 273 46.78 -25.39 21.96
C ALA A 273 47.94 -24.46 22.32
N PHE A 274 47.72 -23.13 22.34
CA PHE A 274 48.74 -22.16 22.73
C PHE A 274 49.03 -22.15 24.24
N ALA A 275 48.09 -22.62 25.07
CA ALA A 275 48.28 -22.82 26.51
C ALA A 275 48.96 -24.16 26.86
N GLY A 276 49.16 -25.07 25.88
CA GLY A 276 49.71 -26.40 26.12
C GLY A 276 48.74 -27.37 26.81
N GLU A 277 47.43 -27.08 26.77
CA GLU A 277 46.37 -27.85 27.42
C GLU A 277 45.70 -28.86 26.46
N LEU A 278 46.35 -29.17 25.34
CA LEU A 278 45.79 -29.91 24.20
C LEU A 278 46.63 -31.14 23.85
#